data_AF-J9DAQ5-F1
#
_entry.id   AF-J9DAQ5-F1
#
_cell.length_a   1.000
_cell.length_b   1.000
_cell.length_c   1.000
_cell.angle_alpha   90.00
_cell.angle_beta   90.00
_cell.angle_gamma   90.00
#
_symmetry.space_group_name_H-M   'P 1'
#
loop_
_entity.id
_entity.type
_entity.pdbx_description
1 polymer ?
#
loop_
_entity_poly.entity_id
_entity_poly.type
_entity_poly.pdbx_seq_one_letter_code
_entity_poly.pdbx_strand_id
1 'polypeptide(L)'
;MASIGDVKKVKGENGNYLVETLENGYSITKEGEEDLSMELIYNKDLNTWNVVADGVSTELLQMNQDGTAQMSLPNGEAMNVTLDAQGVAAAHQACMMDTYFAQFN
;
A
#
# COMPACT_ATOMS: atom_id res chain seq x y z
N MET A 1 9.29 -2.40 -19.57
CA MET A 1 8.10 -3.22 -19.27
C MET A 1 8.45 -4.02 -18.03
N ALA A 2 7.74 -3.83 -16.93
CA ALA A 2 7.79 -4.84 -15.86
C ALA A 2 7.16 -6.11 -16.45
N SER A 3 7.76 -7.28 -16.23
CA SER A 3 7.23 -8.51 -16.81
C SER A 3 6.02 -8.92 -15.96
N ILE A 4 4.83 -8.64 -16.48
CA ILE A 4 3.56 -9.06 -15.87
C ILE A 4 3.65 -10.57 -15.61
N GLY A 5 3.25 -11.00 -14.41
CA GLY A 5 3.41 -12.37 -13.91
C GLY A 5 4.77 -12.66 -13.24
N ASP A 6 5.71 -11.71 -13.20
CA ASP A 6 6.94 -11.87 -12.43
C ASP A 6 6.62 -11.89 -10.94
N VAL A 7 7.00 -12.98 -10.27
CA VAL A 7 6.90 -13.15 -8.82
C VAL A 7 8.25 -12.90 -8.17
N LYS A 8 8.30 -12.02 -7.18
CA LYS A 8 9.47 -11.75 -6.34
C LYS A 8 9.20 -12.13 -4.91
N LYS A 9 10.18 -12.76 -4.27
CA LYS A 9 10.15 -13.03 -2.83
C LYS A 9 10.72 -11.84 -2.07
N VAL A 10 9.93 -11.27 -1.17
CA VAL A 10 10.28 -10.12 -0.34
C VAL A 10 10.24 -10.53 1.13
N LYS A 11 11.27 -10.18 1.90
CA LYS A 11 11.30 -10.42 3.35
C LYS A 11 10.65 -9.24 4.07
N GLY A 12 9.49 -9.46 4.67
CA GLY A 12 8.81 -8.50 5.55
C GLY A 12 9.10 -8.78 7.02
N GLU A 13 8.53 -7.97 7.91
CA GLU A 13 8.69 -8.11 9.36
C GLU A 13 8.10 -9.42 9.88
N ASN A 14 6.94 -9.83 9.35
CA ASN A 14 6.15 -10.98 9.81
C ASN A 14 6.31 -12.25 8.96
N GLY A 15 7.31 -12.29 8.07
CA GLY A 15 7.57 -13.44 7.20
C GLY A 15 7.99 -13.06 5.79
N ASN A 16 8.02 -14.05 4.91
CA ASN A 16 8.27 -13.81 3.50
C ASN A 16 6.95 -13.60 2.76
N TYR A 17 6.99 -12.75 1.75
CA TYR A 17 5.87 -12.43 0.88
C TYR A 17 6.26 -12.71 -0.56
N LEU A 18 5.31 -13.24 -1.32
CA LEU A 18 5.37 -13.36 -2.76
C LEU A 18 4.66 -12.15 -3.35
N VAL A 19 5.38 -11.38 -4.15
CA VAL A 19 4.87 -10.18 -4.82
C VAL A 19 4.83 -10.46 -6.31
N GLU A 20 3.64 -10.64 -6.87
CA GLU A 20 3.41 -10.82 -8.30
C GLU A 20 3.13 -9.46 -8.95
N THR A 21 3.77 -9.21 -10.09
CA THR A 21 3.50 -8.01 -10.90
C THR A 21 2.25 -8.20 -11.75
N LEU A 22 1.24 -7.37 -11.54
CA LEU A 22 0.00 -7.35 -12.33
C LEU A 22 0.08 -6.29 -13.43
N GLU A 23 -0.90 -6.24 -14.33
CA GLU A 23 -0.97 -5.22 -15.38
C GLU A 23 -1.06 -3.79 -14.81
N ASN A 24 -1.81 -3.63 -13.73
CA ASN A 24 -2.13 -2.35 -13.09
C ASN A 24 -1.69 -2.29 -11.62
N GLY A 25 -0.82 -3.18 -11.16
CA GLY A 25 -0.50 -3.24 -9.74
C GLY A 25 0.32 -4.45 -9.33
N TYR A 26 0.07 -4.91 -8.10
CA TYR A 26 0.75 -6.05 -7.51
C TYR A 26 -0.23 -6.92 -6.72
N SER A 27 -0.02 -8.24 -6.75
CA SER A 27 -0.62 -9.16 -5.78
C SER A 27 0.43 -9.51 -4.73
N ILE A 28 0.04 -9.48 -3.46
CA ILE A 28 0.91 -9.69 -2.31
C ILE A 28 0.30 -10.83 -1.49
N THR A 29 1.02 -11.95 -1.45
CA THR A 29 0.60 -13.16 -0.74
C THR A 29 1.67 -13.53 0.27
N LYS A 30 1.28 -13.82 1.52
CA LYS A 30 2.24 -14.31 2.52
C LYS A 30 2.58 -15.77 2.22
N GLU A 31 3.87 -16.10 2.26
CA GLU A 31 4.33 -17.47 1.99
C GLU A 31 3.71 -18.45 2.99
N GLY A 32 2.94 -19.42 2.47
CA GLY A 32 2.18 -20.38 3.28
C GLY A 32 0.71 -20.00 3.54
N GLU A 33 0.25 -18.82 3.08
CA GLU A 33 -1.14 -18.35 3.20
C GLU A 33 -1.68 -18.00 1.80
N GLU A 34 -1.73 -18.99 0.90
CA GLU A 34 -2.06 -18.80 -0.52
C GLU A 34 -3.50 -18.32 -0.76
N ASP A 35 -4.42 -18.63 0.16
CA ASP A 35 -5.82 -18.22 0.11
C ASP A 35 -6.04 -16.78 0.63
N LEU A 36 -5.00 -16.12 1.19
CA LEU A 36 -5.06 -14.78 1.76
C LEU A 36 -4.11 -13.85 0.99
N SER A 37 -4.60 -13.33 -0.13
CA SER A 37 -3.88 -12.33 -0.95
C SER A 37 -4.46 -10.93 -0.75
N MET A 38 -3.58 -9.95 -0.76
CA MET A 38 -3.94 -8.54 -0.89
C MET A 38 -3.43 -8.02 -2.22
N GLU A 39 -4.21 -7.19 -2.89
CA GLU A 39 -3.78 -6.53 -4.12
C GLU A 39 -3.54 -5.05 -3.87
N LEU A 40 -2.50 -4.51 -4.49
CA LEU A 40 -2.21 -3.10 -4.54
C LEU A 40 -2.42 -2.64 -5.98
N ILE A 41 -3.55 -1.99 -6.25
CA ILE A 41 -4.03 -1.68 -7.60
C ILE A 41 -4.00 -0.18 -7.86
N TYR A 42 -3.36 0.21 -8.96
CA TYR A 42 -3.34 1.58 -9.45
C TYR A 42 -4.56 1.84 -10.34
N ASN A 43 -5.41 2.77 -9.89
CA ASN A 43 -6.51 3.33 -10.66
C ASN A 43 -6.00 4.57 -11.41
N LYS A 44 -5.81 4.42 -12.73
CA LYS A 44 -5.30 5.48 -13.60
C LYS A 44 -6.27 6.65 -13.78
N ASP A 45 -7.57 6.40 -13.72
CA ASP A 45 -8.59 7.43 -13.95
C ASP A 45 -8.67 8.40 -12.77
N LEU A 46 -8.52 7.87 -11.56
CA LEU A 46 -8.48 8.65 -10.32
C LEU A 46 -7.06 9.04 -9.93
N ASN A 47 -6.04 8.44 -10.53
CA ASN A 47 -4.64 8.58 -10.14
C ASN A 47 -4.40 8.12 -8.68
N THR A 48 -5.08 7.05 -8.25
CA THR A 48 -5.02 6.53 -6.88
C THR A 48 -4.41 5.13 -6.85
N TRP A 49 -3.77 4.79 -5.74
CA TRP A 49 -3.46 3.41 -5.40
C TRP A 49 -4.43 2.93 -4.33
N ASN A 50 -4.99 1.74 -4.56
CA ASN A 50 -6.01 1.14 -3.74
C ASN A 50 -5.51 -0.21 -3.24
N VAL A 51 -5.85 -0.53 -1.99
CA VAL A 51 -5.66 -1.86 -1.43
C VAL A 51 -6.96 -2.63 -1.65
N VAL A 52 -6.87 -3.80 -2.27
CA VAL A 52 -7.99 -4.72 -2.43
C VAL A 52 -7.73 -5.95 -1.56
N ALA A 53 -8.65 -6.23 -0.64
CA ALA A 53 -8.64 -7.43 0.19
C ALA A 53 -10.07 -7.95 0.31
N ASP A 54 -10.26 -9.26 0.19
CA ASP A 54 -11.59 -9.91 0.22
C ASP A 54 -12.61 -9.27 -0.75
N GLY A 55 -12.12 -8.79 -1.90
CA GLY A 55 -12.93 -8.11 -2.91
C GLY A 55 -13.34 -6.67 -2.56
N VAL A 56 -12.92 -6.14 -1.41
CA VAL A 56 -13.16 -4.76 -0.98
C VAL A 56 -11.96 -3.90 -1.37
N SER A 57 -12.19 -2.88 -2.20
CA SER A 57 -11.20 -1.90 -2.61
C SER A 57 -11.28 -0.64 -1.75
N THR A 58 -10.17 -0.25 -1.15
CA THR A 58 -10.04 0.96 -0.32
C THR A 58 -8.89 1.82 -0.84
N GLU A 59 -9.14 3.12 -1.01
CA GLU A 59 -8.10 4.07 -1.41
C GLU A 59 -7.04 4.19 -0.30
N LEU A 60 -5.77 3.97 -0.67
CA LEU A 60 -4.64 4.11 0.24
C LEU A 60 -3.95 5.46 0.05
N LEU A 61 -3.71 5.84 -1.20
CA LEU A 61 -3.03 7.07 -1.56
C LEU A 61 -3.50 7.62 -2.91
N GLN A 62 -3.65 8.93 -2.97
CA GLN A 62 -3.97 9.71 -4.16
C GLN A 62 -2.69 10.39 -4.65
N MET A 63 -2.27 10.13 -5.88
CA MET A 63 -1.08 10.75 -6.43
C MET A 63 -1.41 12.19 -6.84
N ASN A 64 -0.54 13.13 -6.46
CA ASN A 64 -0.65 14.53 -6.83
C ASN A 64 0.06 14.81 -8.16
N GLN A 65 -0.27 15.93 -8.80
CA GLN A 65 0.32 16.32 -10.09
C GLN A 65 1.78 16.78 -9.96
N ASP A 66 2.22 17.14 -8.75
CA ASP A 66 3.57 17.64 -8.45
C ASP A 66 4.58 16.54 -8.10
N GLY A 67 4.17 15.25 -8.18
CA GLY A 67 5.00 14.10 -7.85
C GLY A 67 4.99 13.71 -6.37
N THR A 68 4.17 14.35 -5.54
CA THR A 68 3.85 13.91 -4.17
C THR A 68 2.61 13.00 -4.15
N ALA A 69 2.26 12.47 -2.99
CA ALA A 69 1.02 11.70 -2.80
C ALA A 69 0.29 12.14 -1.54
N GLN A 70 -1.03 12.24 -1.62
CA GLN A 70 -1.91 12.40 -0.47
C GLN A 70 -2.25 11.02 0.09
N MET A 71 -1.88 10.75 1.34
CA MET A 71 -2.18 9.50 2.04
C MET A 71 -3.32 9.72 3.03
N SER A 72 -4.29 8.80 3.05
CA SER A 72 -5.37 8.77 4.03
C SER A 72 -4.90 8.05 5.28
N LEU A 73 -4.91 8.74 6.44
CA LEU A 73 -4.48 8.18 7.71
C LEU A 73 -5.64 7.48 8.44
N PRO A 74 -5.36 6.48 9.31
CA PRO A 74 -6.39 5.79 10.09
C PRO A 74 -7.20 6.73 11.00
N ASN A 75 -6.63 7.86 11.41
CA ASN A 75 -7.30 8.87 12.23
C ASN A 75 -8.29 9.76 11.43
N GLY A 76 -8.41 9.56 10.11
CA GLY A 76 -9.28 10.33 9.22
C GLY A 76 -8.65 11.61 8.67
N GLU A 77 -7.43 11.95 9.07
CA GLU A 77 -6.65 13.04 8.46
C GLU A 77 -5.97 12.57 7.18
N ALA A 78 -5.45 13.53 6.42
CA ALA A 78 -4.72 13.27 5.19
C ALA A 78 -3.32 13.88 5.28
N MET A 79 -2.28 13.10 4.96
CA MET A 79 -0.88 13.54 4.96
C MET A 79 -0.34 13.65 3.53
N ASN A 80 0.30 14.79 3.20
CA ASN A 80 1.06 14.91 1.96
C ASN A 80 2.44 14.27 2.13
N VAL A 81 2.75 13.29 1.28
CA VAL A 81 3.93 12.44 1.34
C VAL A 81 4.81 12.72 0.13
N THR A 82 6.07 13.08 0.36
CA THR A 82 7.07 13.06 -0.71
C THR A 82 7.51 11.62 -0.96
N LEU A 83 7.66 11.24 -2.23
CA LEU A 83 8.00 9.86 -2.62
C LEU A 83 9.51 9.58 -2.53
N ASP A 84 10.21 10.32 -1.67
CA ASP A 84 11.60 10.08 -1.30
C ASP A 84 11.68 9.28 0.02
N ALA A 85 12.89 8.89 0.41
CA ALA A 85 13.11 8.08 1.60
C ALA A 85 12.63 8.77 2.90
N GLN A 86 12.67 10.11 2.99
CA GLN A 86 12.26 10.84 4.18
C GLN A 86 10.73 10.92 4.28
N GLY A 87 10.06 11.27 3.17
CA GLY A 87 8.61 11.35 3.13
C GLY A 87 7.96 10.01 3.40
N VAL A 88 8.47 8.93 2.79
CA VAL A 88 7.97 7.56 3.05
C VAL A 88 8.19 7.14 4.50
N ALA A 89 9.33 7.49 5.10
CA ALA A 89 9.59 7.19 6.52
C ALA A 89 8.62 7.94 7.46
N ALA A 90 8.33 9.21 7.16
CA ALA A 90 7.38 10.01 7.92
C ALA A 90 5.95 9.47 7.81
N ALA A 91 5.54 9.07 6.61
CA ALA A 91 4.26 8.43 6.35
C ALA A 91 4.11 7.10 7.13
N HIS A 92 5.15 6.27 7.12
CA HIS A 92 5.18 5.04 7.89
C HIS A 92 5.03 5.29 9.40
N GLN A 93 5.73 6.29 9.93
CA GLN A 93 5.62 6.68 11.34
C GLN A 93 4.21 7.17 11.70
N ALA A 94 3.57 7.95 10.83
CA ALA A 94 2.19 8.43 11.06
C ALA A 94 1.19 7.27 11.16
N CYS A 95 1.24 6.31 10.23
CA CYS A 95 0.41 5.10 10.30
C CYS A 95 0.64 4.30 11.59
N MET A 96 1.89 4.20 12.07
CA MET A 96 2.19 3.51 13.33
C MET A 96 1.71 4.29 14.57
N MET A 97 1.88 5.61 14.59
CA MET A 97 1.45 6.43 15.73
C MET A 97 -0.07 6.41 15.90
N ASP A 98 -0.85 6.45 14.81
CA ASP A 98 -2.31 6.42 14.90
C ASP A 98 -2.86 5.07 15.38
N THR A 99 -2.18 3.94 15.08
CA THR A 99 -2.55 2.64 15.68
C THR A 99 -2.43 2.63 17.20
N TYR A 100 -1.59 3.50 17.78
CA TYR A 100 -1.46 3.66 19.23
C TYR A 100 -2.61 4.49 19.85
N PHE A 101 -3.22 5.40 19.08
CA PHE A 101 -4.36 6.21 19.54
C PHE A 101 -5.71 5.51 19.30
N ALA A 102 -5.81 4.59 18.35
CA ALA A 102 -7.02 3.78 18.11
C ALA A 102 -7.32 2.75 19.22
N GLN A 103 -6.47 2.60 20.24
CA GLN A 103 -6.71 1.73 21.40
C GLN A 103 -7.31 2.44 22.63
N PHE A 104 -7.67 3.72 22.54
CA PHE A 104 -8.42 4.41 23.59
C PHE A 104 -9.66 5.10 23.02
N ASN A 105 -10.77 4.36 22.94
CA ASN A 105 -12.14 4.83 23.16
C ASN A 105 -13.08 3.65 23.43
#